data_AF-A0A1A6FLA0-F1
#
_entry.id   AF-A0A1A6FLA0-F1
#
_cell.length_a   1.000
_cell.length_b   1.000
_cell.length_c   1.000
_cell.angle_alpha   90.00
_cell.angle_beta   90.00
_cell.angle_gamma   90.00
#
_symmetry.space_group_name_H-M   'P 1'
#
loop_
_entity.id
_entity.type
_entity.pdbx_description
1 polymer ?
#
loop_
_entity_poly.entity_id
_entity_poly.type
_entity_poly.pdbx_seq_one_letter_code
_entity_poly.pdbx_strand_id
1 'polypeptide(L)'
;MHRGQIGSANTLVRDAKFRDEKAKEHDLFAIEMEGAGAQEALWNFGQSAMVVRGVCDYGVGKNDTWHHYAALAAAAVTVTLIIGI
;
A
#
# COMPACT_ATOMS: atom_id res chain seq x y z
N MET A 1 -9.70 -2.50 9.44
CA MET A 1 -8.33 -2.02 9.17
C MET A 1 -7.39 -3.21 9.37
N HIS A 2 -6.45 -3.43 8.46
CA HIS A 2 -5.44 -4.49 8.58
C HIS A 2 -4.07 -3.85 8.80
N ARG A 3 -3.21 -4.51 9.57
CA ARG A 3 -1.82 -4.10 9.83
C ARG A 3 -0.92 -5.26 9.45
N GLY A 4 0.06 -5.00 8.61
CA GLY A 4 0.99 -6.01 8.14
C GLY A 4 1.83 -5.50 6.98
N GLN A 5 2.43 -6.42 6.24
CA GLN A 5 3.40 -6.07 5.20
C GLN A 5 2.69 -5.60 3.93
N ILE A 6 3.26 -4.54 3.34
CA ILE A 6 2.87 -4.01 2.03
C ILE A 6 4.11 -4.17 1.14
N GLY A 7 3.96 -4.87 0.03
CA GLY A 7 5.04 -5.05 -0.93
C GLY A 7 5.07 -3.92 -1.95
N SER A 8 6.26 -3.57 -2.43
CA SER A 8 6.45 -2.61 -3.52
C SER A 8 7.05 -3.29 -4.74
N ALA A 9 6.46 -3.04 -5.91
CA ALA A 9 6.95 -3.52 -7.20
C ALA A 9 7.24 -2.34 -8.13
N ASN A 10 8.28 -2.45 -8.96
CA ASN A 10 8.64 -1.41 -9.94
C ASN A 10 7.68 -1.34 -11.13
N THR A 11 6.74 -2.27 -11.23
CA THR A 11 5.77 -2.35 -12.31
C THR A 11 4.38 -2.61 -11.75
N LEU A 12 3.38 -2.17 -12.51
CA LEU A 12 1.98 -2.40 -12.16
C LEU A 12 1.66 -3.89 -12.27
N VAL A 13 1.41 -4.54 -11.14
CA VAL A 13 0.99 -5.94 -11.09
C VAL A 13 -0.41 -6.11 -11.66
N ARG A 14 -0.52 -6.80 -12.79
CA ARG A 14 -1.79 -7.08 -13.50
C ARG A 14 -2.14 -8.57 -13.59
N ASP A 15 -1.31 -9.43 -13.01
CA ASP A 15 -1.48 -10.87 -13.01
C ASP A 15 -1.91 -11.34 -11.62
N ALA A 16 -3.07 -12.00 -11.56
CA ALA A 16 -3.66 -12.49 -10.33
C ALA A 16 -2.82 -13.58 -9.65
N LYS A 17 -2.29 -14.49 -10.45
CA LYS A 17 -1.50 -15.62 -9.97
C LYS A 17 -0.19 -15.12 -9.40
N PHE A 18 0.49 -14.22 -10.11
CA PHE A 18 1.72 -13.59 -9.62
C PHE A 18 1.50 -12.83 -8.30
N ARG A 19 0.41 -12.03 -8.23
CA ARG A 19 0.04 -11.30 -7.01
C ARG A 19 -0.15 -12.27 -5.84
N ASP A 20 -0.93 -13.34 -6.04
CA ASP A 20 -1.27 -14.27 -4.96
C ASP A 20 -0.08 -15.13 -4.52
N GLU A 21 0.80 -15.49 -5.45
CA GLU A 21 2.07 -16.16 -5.15
C GLU A 21 2.97 -15.28 -4.28
N LYS A 22 3.18 -14.02 -4.68
CA LYS A 22 4.01 -13.07 -3.92
C LYS A 22 3.38 -12.68 -2.59
N ALA A 23 2.06 -12.56 -2.53
CA ALA A 23 1.35 -12.30 -1.28
C ALA A 23 1.55 -13.45 -0.27
N LYS A 24 1.50 -14.71 -0.73
CA LYS A 24 1.76 -15.88 0.14
C LYS A 24 3.24 -16.00 0.52
N GLU A 25 4.16 -15.75 -0.41
CA GLU A 25 5.61 -15.85 -0.20
C GLU A 25 6.11 -14.88 0.87
N HIS A 26 5.56 -13.66 0.89
CA HIS A 26 6.03 -12.57 1.75
C HIS A 26 4.98 -12.09 2.77
N ASP A 27 3.90 -12.85 2.98
CA ASP A 27 2.80 -12.52 3.90
C ASP A 27 2.24 -11.07 3.69
N LEU A 28 2.01 -10.71 2.43
CA LEU A 28 1.61 -9.35 2.04
C LEU A 28 0.10 -9.18 2.06
N PHE A 29 -0.34 -8.04 2.58
CA PHE A 29 -1.73 -7.60 2.48
C PHE A 29 -2.02 -6.82 1.19
N ALA A 30 -1.01 -6.19 0.59
CA ALA A 30 -1.15 -5.38 -0.61
C ALA A 30 0.16 -5.29 -1.38
N ILE A 31 0.06 -4.97 -2.68
CA ILE A 31 1.18 -4.63 -3.54
C ILE A 31 0.94 -3.24 -4.14
N GLU A 32 1.92 -2.37 -4.02
CA GLU A 32 1.94 -0.99 -4.54
C GLU A 32 3.30 -0.70 -5.18
N MET A 33 3.65 0.56 -5.46
CA MET A 33 4.86 0.89 -6.23
C MET A 33 5.86 1.82 -5.51
N GLU A 34 5.44 2.56 -4.48
CA GLU A 34 6.24 3.67 -3.93
C GLU A 34 6.77 3.44 -2.51
N GLY A 35 6.13 2.58 -1.72
CA GLY A 35 6.29 2.52 -0.26
C GLY A 35 7.68 2.13 0.19
N ALA A 36 8.25 1.06 -0.38
CA ALA A 36 9.59 0.59 -0.04
C ALA A 36 10.66 1.64 -0.37
N GLY A 37 10.57 2.29 -1.53
CA GLY A 37 11.52 3.34 -1.92
C GLY A 37 11.43 4.58 -1.02
N ALA A 38 10.22 4.99 -0.63
CA ALA A 38 10.02 6.07 0.33
C ALA A 38 10.58 5.72 1.72
N GLN A 39 10.37 4.48 2.18
CA GLN A 39 10.92 4.01 3.46
C GLN A 39 12.45 3.94 3.42
N GLU A 40 13.05 3.43 2.35
CA GLU A 40 14.51 3.40 2.15
C GLU A 40 15.11 4.81 2.20
N ALA A 41 14.49 5.77 1.52
CA ALA A 41 14.93 7.17 1.56
C ALA A 41 14.88 7.74 2.99
N LEU A 42 13.80 7.51 3.74
CA LEU A 42 13.67 7.99 5.12
C LEU A 42 14.65 7.31 6.08
N TRP A 43 14.90 6.01 5.91
CA TRP A 43 15.90 5.29 6.71
C TRP A 43 17.30 5.88 6.53
N ASN A 44 17.66 6.31 5.32
CA ASN A 44 18.94 6.99 5.07
C ASN A 44 19.08 8.32 5.83
N PHE A 45 17.97 8.94 6.23
CA PHE A 45 17.94 10.13 7.09
C PHE A 45 17.72 9.81 8.58
N GLY A 46 17.77 8.53 8.98
CA GLY A 46 17.52 8.09 10.35
C GLY A 46 16.07 8.29 10.81
N GLN A 47 15.13 8.41 9.87
CA GLN A 47 13.71 8.59 10.13
C GLN A 47 12.95 7.28 9.94
N SER A 48 11.76 7.20 10.53
CA SER A 48 10.82 6.10 10.32
C SER A 48 9.47 6.65 9.88
N ALA A 49 8.74 5.88 9.09
CA ALA A 49 7.40 6.21 8.66
C ALA A 49 6.50 4.98 8.62
N MET A 50 5.22 5.23 8.86
CA MET A 50 4.16 4.26 8.69
C MET A 50 3.43 4.55 7.38
N VAL A 51 3.28 3.52 6.53
CA VAL A 51 2.52 3.62 5.29
C VAL A 51 1.04 3.32 5.56
N VAL A 52 0.17 4.24 5.17
CA VAL A 52 -1.29 4.05 5.21
C VAL A 52 -1.81 4.03 3.76
N ARG A 53 -2.45 2.91 3.36
CA ARG A 53 -2.96 2.70 2.00
C ARG A 53 -4.44 2.33 2.03
N GLY A 54 -5.19 2.91 1.09
CA GLY A 54 -6.53 2.46 0.75
C GLY A 54 -6.46 1.48 -0.42
N VAL A 55 -7.32 0.45 -0.42
CA VAL A 55 -7.38 -0.53 -1.52
C VAL A 55 -8.29 0.01 -2.61
N CYS A 56 -7.78 0.16 -3.83
CA CYS A 56 -8.52 0.65 -4.98
C CYS A 56 -8.73 -0.38 -6.10
N ASP A 57 -7.94 -1.46 -6.10
CA ASP A 57 -8.10 -2.58 -7.02
C ASP A 57 -7.50 -3.87 -6.43
N TYR A 58 -7.81 -5.00 -7.08
CA TYR A 58 -7.26 -6.31 -6.73
C TYR A 58 -6.31 -6.83 -7.82
N GLY A 59 -5.57 -6.00 -8.54
CA GLY A 59 -4.63 -6.46 -9.58
C GLY A 59 -5.27 -6.80 -10.94
N VAL A 60 -6.51 -7.29 -10.97
CA VAL A 60 -7.19 -7.73 -12.21
C VAL A 60 -8.33 -6.78 -12.56
N GLY A 61 -8.53 -6.48 -13.85
CA GLY A 61 -9.62 -5.60 -14.29
C GLY A 61 -9.50 -4.17 -13.75
N LYS A 62 -8.27 -3.68 -13.58
CA LYS A 62 -7.96 -2.37 -13.01
C LYS A 62 -8.67 -1.24 -13.74
N ASN A 63 -9.22 -0.32 -12.97
CA ASN A 63 -9.79 0.94 -13.40
C ASN A 63 -9.71 1.95 -12.25
N ASP A 64 -9.90 3.22 -12.56
CA ASP A 64 -9.66 4.30 -11.59
C ASP A 64 -10.89 4.63 -10.72
N THR A 65 -11.98 3.88 -10.85
CA THR A 65 -13.28 4.18 -10.21
C THR A 65 -13.17 4.32 -8.69
N TRP A 66 -12.33 3.49 -8.06
CA TRP A 66 -12.20 3.44 -6.61
C TRP A 66 -11.03 4.27 -6.07
N HIS A 67 -10.25 4.93 -6.93
CA HIS A 67 -9.04 5.65 -6.51
C HIS A 67 -9.38 6.79 -5.55
N HIS A 68 -10.41 7.58 -5.85
CA HIS A 68 -10.84 8.68 -4.98
C HIS A 68 -11.34 8.19 -3.61
N TYR A 69 -12.13 7.12 -3.60
CA TYR A 69 -12.62 6.54 -2.35
C TYR A 69 -11.48 5.98 -1.50
N ALA A 70 -10.57 5.21 -2.10
CA ALA A 70 -9.41 4.65 -1.42
C ALA A 70 -8.47 5.73 -0.86
N ALA A 71 -8.23 6.79 -1.63
CA ALA A 71 -7.43 7.93 -1.20
C ALA A 71 -8.07 8.66 -0.02
N LEU A 72 -9.38 8.94 -0.08
CA LEU A 72 -10.12 9.59 1.00
C LEU A 72 -10.11 8.74 2.28
N ALA A 73 -10.33 7.43 2.15
CA ALA A 73 -10.28 6.51 3.29
C ALA A 73 -8.89 6.49 3.93
N ALA A 74 -7.82 6.40 3.13
CA ALA A 74 -6.45 6.45 3.64
C ALA A 74 -6.15 7.78 4.34
N ALA A 75 -6.54 8.91 3.74
CA ALA A 75 -6.35 10.23 4.32
C ALA A 75 -7.10 10.40 5.65
N ALA A 76 -8.35 9.96 5.73
CA ALA A 76 -9.13 10.01 6.96
C ALA A 76 -8.47 9.22 8.11
N VAL A 77 -7.96 8.01 7.81
CA VAL A 77 -7.22 7.21 8.79
C VAL A 77 -5.92 7.88 9.20
N THR A 78 -5.16 8.44 8.26
CA THR A 78 -3.92 9.17 8.55
C THR A 78 -4.19 10.39 9.43
N VAL A 79 -5.22 11.18 9.13
CA VAL A 79 -5.61 12.32 9.96
C VAL A 79 -5.91 11.84 11.37
N THR A 80 -6.77 10.83 11.51
CA THR A 80 -7.15 10.20 12.79
C THR A 80 -5.92 9.80 13.61
N LEU A 81 -4.91 9.19 12.97
CA LEU A 81 -3.65 8.79 13.61
C LEU A 81 -2.79 10.00 14.05
N ILE A 82 -2.81 11.11 13.31
CA ILE A 82 -2.07 12.33 13.65
C ILE A 82 -2.73 13.08 14.82
N ILE A 83 -4.06 13.17 14.82
CA ILE A 83 -4.81 13.91 15.84
C ILE A 83 -5.11 13.08 17.10
N GLY A 84 -4.95 11.74 17.02
CA GLY A 84 -5.07 10.83 18.15
C GLY A 84 -6.50 10.61 18.65
N ILE A 85 -7.49 10.66 17.75
CA ILE A 85 -8.92 10.45 18.07
C ILE A 85 -9.37 9.06 17.61
#